data_AF-A0A1Q9RT44-F1
#
_entry.id   AF-A0A1Q9RT44-F1
#
_cell.length_a   1.000
_cell.length_b   1.000
_cell.length_c   1.000
_cell.angle_alpha   90.00
_cell.angle_beta   90.00
_cell.angle_gamma   90.00
#
_symmetry.space_group_name_H-M   'P 1'
#
loop_
_entity.id
_entity.type
_entity.pdbx_description
1 polymer ?
#
loop_
_entity_poly.entity_id
_entity_poly.type
_entity_poly.pdbx_seq_one_letter_code
_entity_poly.pdbx_strand_id
1 'polypeptide(L)'
;MAALAVLVWMFRSRLAAVPLLTAFVAIPSAFLGLLAVSPLITVHETTVIMLPLFGLAIAVDYALIVVARWREERAAGRVGDDAVHRAMATAGHTVMFSAAAVGAGLTALIVLPIPLLRSLGVGAAVVTATSAVVALVLLPLLLSRLGGALARRGTAGTWWTGWARTVVRSRRGHRRHVVDRLGPHGRAVPPARRARLRRRARGAVGGRARHQPARAASADLAASGPGHTGLVALRDGGVPAGLLTAFDVFVPPGTSPAAVAATLAGVAGVALAGPAVTGPNGAVVTVVPQDEGGTAPGRATVERVLDAAPDGVLVGGNVTQQLEYLDATYATFPLVLALVGLVTLVTLAIAFRSPLLAVKAVLVNLLSLGAVLGAWWCCGSGGGAPRRCWASGPTARSARSSR
;
A
#
# COMPACT_ATOMS: atom_id res chain seq x y z
N MET A 1 4.31 -16.30 8.46
CA MET A 1 3.92 -17.73 8.41
C MET A 1 2.98 -18.07 7.25
N ALA A 2 1.84 -17.39 7.08
CA ALA A 2 0.91 -17.67 5.97
C ALA A 2 1.53 -17.47 4.56
N ALA A 3 2.30 -16.40 4.34
CA ALA A 3 2.99 -16.18 3.07
C ALA A 3 4.03 -17.27 2.75
N LEU A 4 4.78 -17.72 3.76
CA LEU A 4 5.77 -18.78 3.63
C LEU A 4 5.11 -20.14 3.33
N ALA A 5 3.95 -20.40 3.96
CA ALA A 5 3.10 -21.55 3.65
C ALA A 5 2.51 -21.47 2.24
N VAL A 6 2.04 -20.30 1.79
CA VAL A 6 1.51 -20.10 0.43
C VAL A 6 2.61 -20.27 -0.60
N LEU A 7 3.82 -19.75 -0.36
CA LEU A 7 4.97 -20.00 -1.22
C LEU A 7 5.27 -21.50 -1.27
N VAL A 8 5.62 -22.15 -0.15
CA VAL A 8 5.92 -23.60 -0.12
C VAL A 8 4.82 -24.45 -0.76
N TRP A 9 3.55 -24.06 -0.59
CA TRP A 9 2.39 -24.73 -1.18
C TRP A 9 2.24 -24.50 -2.69
N MET A 10 2.45 -23.27 -3.17
CA MET A 10 2.45 -22.91 -4.58
C MET A 10 3.65 -23.55 -5.33
N PHE A 11 4.72 -23.84 -4.59
CA PHE A 11 6.05 -24.06 -5.11
C PHE A 11 6.67 -25.41 -4.74
N ARG A 12 5.85 -26.46 -4.62
CA ARG A 12 6.26 -27.85 -4.33
C ARG A 12 7.17 -28.53 -5.39
N SER A 13 7.97 -27.76 -6.13
CA SER A 13 8.92 -28.14 -7.18
C SER A 13 10.19 -27.28 -7.08
N ARG A 14 11.37 -27.87 -7.30
CA ARG A 14 12.68 -27.20 -7.24
C ARG A 14 12.77 -25.94 -8.13
N LEU A 15 11.93 -25.87 -9.17
CA LEU A 15 11.77 -24.72 -10.08
C LEU A 15 11.38 -23.42 -9.37
N ALA A 16 10.80 -23.50 -8.18
CA ALA A 16 10.42 -22.34 -7.41
C ALA A 16 11.56 -21.57 -6.78
N ALA A 17 12.73 -22.18 -6.65
CA ALA A 17 13.92 -21.48 -6.21
C ALA A 17 14.31 -20.38 -7.22
N VAL A 18 13.91 -20.51 -8.48
CA VAL A 18 14.33 -19.60 -9.55
C VAL A 18 13.82 -18.16 -9.34
N PRO A 19 12.50 -17.89 -9.14
CA PRO A 19 12.03 -16.53 -8.83
C PRO A 19 12.63 -15.91 -7.56
N LEU A 20 12.88 -16.74 -6.54
CA LEU A 20 13.50 -16.31 -5.29
C LEU A 20 14.98 -15.95 -5.48
N LEU A 21 15.74 -16.75 -6.24
CA LEU A 21 17.13 -16.47 -6.57
C LEU A 21 17.25 -15.21 -7.43
N THR A 22 16.32 -14.99 -8.37
CA THR A 22 16.33 -13.73 -9.13
C THR A 22 15.98 -12.53 -8.28
N ALA A 23 15.03 -12.64 -7.35
CA ALA A 23 14.76 -11.57 -6.40
C ALA A 23 15.96 -11.29 -5.47
N PHE A 24 16.65 -12.35 -5.04
CA PHE A 24 17.85 -12.24 -4.20
C PHE A 24 18.99 -11.49 -4.90
N VAL A 25 19.10 -11.56 -6.23
CA VAL A 25 20.08 -10.77 -7.00
C VAL A 25 19.52 -9.40 -7.39
N ALA A 26 18.22 -9.31 -7.72
CA ALA A 26 17.58 -8.07 -8.15
C ALA A 26 17.54 -7.01 -7.04
N ILE A 27 17.31 -7.38 -5.79
CA ILE A 27 17.20 -6.43 -4.67
C ILE A 27 18.55 -5.71 -4.42
N PRO A 28 19.70 -6.41 -4.22
CA PRO A 28 21.00 -5.74 -4.11
C PRO A 28 21.36 -4.94 -5.37
N SER A 29 21.03 -5.45 -6.56
CA SER A 29 21.26 -4.71 -7.81
C SER A 29 20.45 -3.42 -7.87
N ALA A 30 19.23 -3.42 -7.35
CA ALA A 30 18.40 -2.22 -7.24
C ALA A 30 18.97 -1.23 -6.21
N PHE A 31 19.52 -1.70 -5.09
CA PHE A 31 20.24 -0.83 -4.14
C PHE A 31 21.47 -0.19 -4.78
N LEU A 32 22.25 -0.95 -5.57
CA LEU A 32 23.37 -0.40 -6.33
C LEU A 32 22.92 0.62 -7.37
N GLY A 33 21.82 0.34 -8.09
CA GLY A 33 21.21 1.29 -9.01
C GLY A 33 20.74 2.57 -8.30
N LEU A 34 20.15 2.44 -7.11
CA LEU A 34 19.70 3.58 -6.32
C LEU A 34 20.90 4.39 -5.80
N LEU A 35 21.97 3.71 -5.38
CA LEU A 35 23.22 4.34 -4.96
C LEU A 35 23.88 5.11 -6.11
N ALA A 36 23.79 4.63 -7.34
CA ALA A 36 24.31 5.34 -8.51
C ALA A 36 23.54 6.64 -8.80
N VAL A 37 22.24 6.68 -8.48
CA VAL A 37 21.36 7.84 -8.73
C VAL A 37 21.29 8.79 -7.53
N SER A 38 21.61 8.31 -6.32
CA SER A 38 21.50 9.10 -5.07
C SER A 38 22.30 10.40 -5.03
N PRO A 39 23.43 10.59 -5.75
CA PRO A 39 24.11 11.90 -5.78
C PRO A 39 23.30 12.97 -6.52
N LEU A 40 22.36 12.58 -7.38
CA LEU A 40 21.60 13.49 -8.23
C LEU A 40 20.27 13.92 -7.59
N ILE A 41 19.79 13.20 -6.58
CA ILE A 41 18.48 13.41 -5.97
C ILE A 41 18.49 13.16 -4.46
N THR A 42 17.63 13.86 -3.74
CA THR A 42 17.34 13.54 -2.34
C THR A 42 16.45 12.30 -2.26
N VAL A 43 16.95 11.23 -1.64
CA VAL A 43 16.20 9.99 -1.46
C VAL A 43 15.51 9.97 -0.09
N HIS A 44 14.18 9.90 -0.09
CA HIS A 44 13.41 9.73 1.15
C HIS A 44 13.64 8.35 1.78
N GLU A 45 13.78 8.29 3.11
CA GLU A 45 14.06 7.05 3.87
C GLU A 45 13.05 5.92 3.57
N THR A 46 11.77 6.25 3.49
CA THR A 46 10.69 5.32 3.13
C THR A 46 10.94 4.60 1.81
N THR A 47 11.62 5.24 0.84
CA THR A 47 11.98 4.62 -0.44
C THR A 47 12.94 3.45 -0.23
N VAL A 48 13.93 3.64 0.64
CA VAL A 48 14.93 2.61 0.99
C VAL A 48 14.26 1.43 1.68
N ILE A 49 13.28 1.69 2.55
CA ILE A 49 12.51 0.65 3.27
C ILE A 49 11.59 -0.12 2.31
N MET A 50 10.98 0.55 1.32
CA MET A 50 10.08 -0.07 0.34
C MET A 50 10.83 -0.74 -0.82
N LEU A 51 12.11 -0.40 -1.05
CA LEU A 51 12.91 -0.92 -2.17
C LEU A 51 12.91 -2.46 -2.25
N PRO A 52 13.14 -3.22 -1.14
CA PRO A 52 13.12 -4.67 -1.19
C PRO A 52 11.73 -5.23 -1.49
N LEU A 53 10.67 -4.55 -1.04
CA LEU A 53 9.29 -4.95 -1.28
C LEU A 53 8.95 -4.87 -2.77
N PHE A 54 9.28 -3.74 -3.41
CA PHE A 54 9.11 -3.58 -4.85
C PHE A 54 10.00 -4.53 -5.64
N GLY A 55 11.27 -4.67 -5.24
CA GLY A 55 12.23 -5.55 -5.90
C GLY A 55 11.79 -7.00 -5.89
N LEU A 56 11.29 -7.48 -4.74
CA LEU A 56 10.73 -8.83 -4.64
C LEU A 56 9.51 -9.01 -5.54
N ALA A 57 8.55 -8.08 -5.50
CA ALA A 57 7.33 -8.18 -6.28
C ALA A 57 7.62 -8.23 -7.79
N ILE A 58 8.38 -7.24 -8.28
CA ILE A 58 8.67 -7.09 -9.71
C ILE A 58 9.57 -8.22 -10.23
N ALA A 59 10.62 -8.58 -9.49
CA ALA A 59 11.53 -9.65 -9.90
C ALA A 59 10.83 -11.01 -9.96
N VAL A 60 9.92 -11.30 -9.01
CA VAL A 60 9.14 -12.54 -9.03
C VAL A 60 8.19 -12.56 -10.21
N ASP A 61 7.49 -11.46 -10.50
CA ASP A 61 6.55 -11.38 -11.63
C ASP A 61 7.26 -11.63 -12.97
N TYR A 62 8.41 -10.99 -13.18
CA TYR A 62 9.19 -11.20 -14.40
C TYR A 62 9.76 -12.62 -14.48
N ALA A 63 10.21 -13.17 -13.35
CA ALA A 63 10.70 -14.54 -13.31
C ALA A 63 9.61 -15.55 -13.64
N LEU A 64 8.39 -15.34 -13.14
CA LEU A 64 7.25 -16.22 -13.40
C LEU A 64 6.86 -16.22 -14.87
N ILE A 65 6.90 -15.08 -15.57
CA ILE A 65 6.61 -15.00 -17.01
C ILE A 65 7.58 -15.89 -17.81
N VAL A 66 8.88 -15.73 -17.58
CA VAL A 66 9.91 -16.47 -18.31
C VAL A 66 9.91 -17.96 -17.94
N VAL A 67 9.76 -18.28 -16.64
CA VAL A 67 9.69 -19.67 -16.18
C VAL A 67 8.44 -20.38 -16.70
N ALA A 68 7.29 -19.70 -16.71
CA ALA A 68 6.06 -20.26 -17.30
C ALA A 68 6.26 -20.58 -18.77
N ARG A 69 6.86 -19.66 -19.54
CA ARG A 69 7.11 -19.87 -20.97
C ARG A 69 8.13 -20.98 -21.22
N TRP A 70 9.24 -21.01 -20.48
CA TRP A 70 10.22 -22.09 -20.57
C TRP A 70 9.60 -23.46 -20.24
N ARG A 71 8.67 -23.53 -19.28
CA ARG A 71 7.95 -24.76 -18.97
C ARG A 71 7.05 -25.22 -20.12
N GLU A 72 6.40 -24.30 -20.83
CA GLU A 72 5.61 -24.62 -22.03
C GLU A 72 6.51 -25.22 -23.13
N GLU A 73 7.68 -24.62 -23.37
CA GLU A 73 8.65 -25.10 -24.37
C GLU A 73 9.23 -26.48 -23.99
N ARG A 74 9.49 -26.73 -22.70
CA ARG A 74 9.90 -28.04 -22.18
C ARG A 74 8.78 -29.09 -22.32
N ALA A 75 7.52 -28.70 -22.08
CA ALA A 75 6.37 -29.59 -22.24
C ALA A 75 6.13 -29.95 -23.71
N ALA A 76 6.52 -29.06 -24.64
CA ALA A 76 6.55 -29.33 -26.08
C ALA A 76 7.75 -30.19 -26.54
N GLY A 77 8.53 -30.75 -25.61
CA GLY A 77 9.63 -31.68 -25.88
C GLY A 77 11.00 -31.05 -26.12
N ARG A 78 11.12 -29.72 -26.10
CA ARG A 78 12.40 -29.01 -26.34
C ARG A 78 13.30 -29.12 -25.13
N VAL A 79 14.62 -29.22 -25.29
CA VAL A 79 15.57 -29.47 -24.19
C VAL A 79 16.72 -28.45 -24.23
N GLY A 80 17.33 -28.20 -23.07
CA GLY A 80 18.54 -27.38 -22.96
C GLY A 80 18.32 -25.95 -23.45
N ASP A 81 19.29 -25.45 -24.22
CA ASP A 81 19.35 -24.06 -24.66
C ASP A 81 18.29 -23.70 -25.71
N ASP A 82 17.82 -24.65 -26.53
CA ASP A 82 16.74 -24.40 -27.50
C ASP A 82 15.43 -24.02 -26.80
N ALA A 83 15.13 -24.68 -25.66
CA ALA A 83 13.96 -24.32 -24.85
C ALA A 83 14.06 -22.90 -24.28
N VAL A 84 15.27 -22.47 -23.88
CA VAL A 84 15.50 -21.12 -23.34
C VAL A 84 15.43 -20.07 -24.44
N HIS A 85 16.06 -20.30 -25.60
CA HIS A 85 16.01 -19.36 -26.73
C HIS A 85 14.58 -19.12 -27.22
N ARG A 86 13.78 -20.17 -27.41
CA ARG A 86 12.37 -20.06 -27.82
C ARG A 86 11.53 -19.35 -26.77
N ALA A 87 11.78 -19.63 -25.49
CA ALA A 87 11.09 -18.96 -24.40
C ALA A 87 11.41 -17.46 -24.39
N MET A 88 12.68 -17.09 -24.53
CA MET A 88 13.13 -15.69 -24.53
C MET A 88 12.63 -14.91 -25.75
N ALA A 89 12.47 -15.55 -26.92
CA ALA A 89 11.91 -14.92 -28.12
C ALA A 89 10.49 -14.35 -27.92
N THR A 90 9.76 -14.83 -26.91
CA THR A 90 8.39 -14.37 -26.60
C THR A 90 8.31 -13.71 -25.23
N ALA A 91 8.82 -14.39 -24.19
CA ALA A 91 8.81 -13.88 -22.83
C ALA A 91 9.69 -12.63 -22.66
N GLY A 92 10.82 -12.54 -23.36
CA GLY A 92 11.73 -11.39 -23.27
C GLY A 92 11.06 -10.09 -23.69
N HIS A 93 10.39 -10.07 -24.85
CA HIS A 93 9.61 -8.92 -25.28
C HIS A 93 8.46 -8.59 -24.32
N THR A 94 7.84 -9.60 -23.71
CA THR A 94 6.75 -9.40 -22.75
C THR A 94 7.26 -8.74 -21.47
N VAL A 95 8.42 -9.16 -20.96
CA VAL A 95 9.08 -8.56 -19.79
C VAL A 95 9.52 -7.13 -20.09
N MET A 96 10.16 -6.87 -21.23
CA MET A 96 10.55 -5.51 -21.65
C MET A 96 9.35 -4.58 -21.75
N PHE A 97 8.26 -5.05 -22.36
CA PHE A 97 7.03 -4.26 -22.48
C PHE A 97 6.43 -3.96 -21.10
N SER A 98 6.37 -4.96 -20.21
CA SER A 98 5.88 -4.79 -18.84
C SER A 98 6.77 -3.84 -18.03
N ALA A 99 8.10 -3.93 -18.17
CA ALA A 99 9.05 -3.04 -17.50
C ALA A 99 8.95 -1.60 -17.99
N ALA A 100 8.81 -1.39 -19.30
CA ALA A 100 8.57 -0.05 -19.85
C ALA A 100 7.25 0.54 -19.35
N ALA A 101 6.20 -0.29 -19.29
CA ALA A 101 4.88 0.11 -18.83
C ALA A 101 4.86 0.53 -17.36
N VAL A 102 5.41 -0.34 -16.50
CA VAL A 102 5.51 -0.08 -15.05
C VAL A 102 6.46 1.08 -14.79
N GLY A 103 7.61 1.10 -15.46
CA GLY A 103 8.61 2.16 -15.37
C GLY A 103 8.01 3.53 -15.70
N ALA A 104 7.30 3.66 -16.83
CA ALA A 104 6.64 4.91 -17.21
C ALA A 104 5.65 5.40 -16.14
N GLY A 105 4.83 4.49 -15.60
CA GLY A 105 3.88 4.81 -14.52
C GLY A 105 4.57 5.29 -13.24
N LEU A 106 5.71 4.70 -12.88
CA LEU A 106 6.49 5.09 -11.70
C LEU A 106 7.23 6.41 -11.91
N THR A 107 7.80 6.63 -13.09
CA THR A 107 8.42 7.90 -13.47
C THR A 107 7.41 9.06 -13.44
N ALA A 108 6.13 8.78 -13.70
CA ALA A 108 5.07 9.77 -13.56
C ALA A 108 4.99 10.38 -12.15
N LEU A 109 5.32 9.61 -11.10
CA LEU A 109 5.32 10.11 -9.72
C LEU A 109 6.40 11.19 -9.47
N ILE A 110 7.41 11.30 -10.32
CA ILE A 110 8.50 12.28 -10.17
C ILE A 110 7.98 13.73 -10.32
N VAL A 111 6.95 13.91 -11.16
CA VAL A 111 6.32 15.21 -11.44
C VAL A 111 5.63 15.78 -10.19
N LEU A 112 5.31 14.95 -9.21
CA LEU A 112 4.55 15.35 -8.05
C LEU A 112 5.38 16.27 -7.13
N PRO A 113 4.77 17.31 -6.53
CA PRO A 113 5.41 18.22 -5.59
C PRO A 113 5.60 17.62 -4.18
N ILE A 114 5.58 16.28 -4.04
CA ILE A 114 5.68 15.59 -2.75
C ILE A 114 7.00 14.80 -2.73
N PRO A 115 7.97 15.15 -1.86
CA PRO A 115 9.31 14.52 -1.84
C PRO A 115 9.27 13.00 -1.71
N LEU A 116 8.34 12.48 -0.91
CA LEU A 116 8.14 11.04 -0.75
C LEU A 116 7.71 10.38 -2.07
N LEU A 117 6.68 10.92 -2.75
CA LEU A 117 6.17 10.33 -3.99
C LEU A 117 7.20 10.43 -5.12
N ARG A 118 7.93 11.55 -5.19
CA ARG A 118 9.05 11.72 -6.14
C ARG A 118 10.15 10.69 -5.90
N SER A 119 10.57 10.53 -4.64
CA SER A 119 11.61 9.55 -4.27
C SER A 119 11.15 8.12 -4.54
N LEU A 120 9.90 7.78 -4.20
CA LEU A 120 9.31 6.48 -4.49
C LEU A 120 9.23 6.21 -5.99
N GLY A 121 8.88 7.23 -6.79
CA GLY A 121 8.87 7.15 -8.25
C GLY A 121 10.24 6.78 -8.82
N VAL A 122 11.30 7.48 -8.40
CA VAL A 122 12.67 7.17 -8.84
C VAL A 122 13.13 5.81 -8.33
N GLY A 123 12.98 5.53 -7.04
CA GLY A 123 13.43 4.28 -6.44
C GLY A 123 12.74 3.08 -7.06
N ALA A 124 11.43 3.15 -7.28
CA ALA A 124 10.69 2.08 -7.93
C ALA A 124 11.05 1.96 -9.42
N ALA A 125 11.25 3.06 -10.16
CA ALA A 125 11.68 3.00 -11.56
C ALA A 125 13.07 2.35 -11.70
N VAL A 126 14.01 2.67 -10.81
CA VAL A 126 15.32 2.02 -10.73
C VAL A 126 15.15 0.53 -10.47
N VAL A 127 14.34 0.15 -9.47
CA VAL A 127 14.04 -1.25 -9.16
C VAL A 127 13.45 -1.98 -10.37
N THR A 128 12.51 -1.36 -11.09
CA THR A 128 11.91 -1.94 -12.30
C THR A 128 12.97 -2.18 -13.37
N ALA A 129 13.82 -1.19 -13.66
CA ALA A 129 14.86 -1.30 -14.66
C ALA A 129 15.89 -2.39 -14.29
N THR A 130 16.40 -2.38 -13.06
CA THR A 130 17.38 -3.37 -12.60
C THR A 130 16.77 -4.77 -12.54
N SER A 131 15.52 -4.91 -12.11
CA SER A 131 14.82 -6.21 -12.07
C SER A 131 14.57 -6.76 -13.48
N ALA A 132 14.26 -5.89 -14.45
CA ALA A 132 14.12 -6.29 -15.84
C ALA A 132 15.46 -6.78 -16.42
N VAL A 133 16.56 -6.06 -16.17
CA VAL A 133 17.91 -6.50 -16.58
C VAL A 133 18.25 -7.86 -15.97
N VAL A 134 18.01 -8.06 -14.67
CA VAL A 134 18.23 -9.35 -14.00
C VAL A 134 17.36 -10.45 -14.61
N ALA A 135 16.09 -10.18 -14.89
CA ALA A 135 15.20 -11.15 -15.51
C ALA A 135 15.58 -11.51 -16.96
N LEU A 136 16.20 -10.58 -17.71
CA LEU A 136 16.59 -10.81 -19.10
C LEU A 136 17.99 -11.42 -19.24
N VAL A 137 18.87 -11.23 -18.26
CA VAL A 137 20.26 -11.71 -18.29
C VAL A 137 20.47 -12.93 -17.40
N LEU A 138 20.17 -12.80 -16.10
CA LEU A 138 20.48 -13.86 -15.13
C LEU A 138 19.53 -15.05 -15.29
N LEU A 139 18.25 -14.79 -15.52
CA LEU A 139 17.25 -15.83 -15.56
C LEU A 139 17.44 -16.86 -16.69
N PRO A 140 17.69 -16.48 -17.97
CA PRO A 140 17.99 -17.48 -19.00
C PRO A 140 19.28 -18.25 -18.71
N LEU A 141 20.28 -17.60 -18.10
CA LEU A 141 21.53 -18.25 -17.67
C LEU A 141 21.29 -19.29 -16.55
N LEU A 142 20.41 -18.99 -15.59
CA LEU A 142 20.02 -19.94 -14.56
C LEU A 142 19.23 -21.11 -15.15
N LEU A 143 18.32 -20.85 -16.10
CA LEU A 143 17.50 -21.88 -16.73
C LEU A 143 18.32 -22.77 -17.68
N SER A 144 19.31 -22.26 -18.39
CA SER A 144 20.18 -23.09 -19.23
C SER A 144 21.02 -24.05 -18.37
N ARG A 145 21.64 -23.56 -17.30
CA ARG A 145 22.50 -24.40 -16.43
C ARG A 145 21.73 -25.32 -15.49
N LEU A 146 20.68 -24.83 -14.84
CA LEU A 146 19.97 -25.56 -13.79
C LEU A 146 18.68 -26.21 -14.30
N GLY A 147 18.15 -25.80 -15.47
CA GLY A 147 16.85 -26.22 -15.97
C GLY A 147 16.67 -27.73 -16.11
N GLY A 148 17.73 -28.45 -16.49
CA GLY A 148 17.72 -29.92 -16.53
C GLY A 148 17.54 -30.57 -15.15
N ALA A 149 18.19 -30.04 -14.11
CA ALA A 149 18.02 -30.53 -12.74
C ALA A 149 16.65 -30.14 -12.14
N LEU A 150 16.15 -28.96 -12.50
CA LEU A 150 14.91 -28.41 -12.01
C LEU A 150 13.67 -29.07 -12.63
N ALA A 151 13.74 -29.48 -13.91
CA ALA A 151 12.64 -30.10 -14.64
C ALA A 151 12.28 -31.54 -14.18
N ARG A 152 13.19 -32.24 -13.48
CA ARG A 152 13.10 -33.70 -13.26
C ARG A 152 11.99 -34.17 -12.29
N ARG A 153 11.29 -33.28 -11.56
CA ARG A 153 10.18 -33.66 -10.66
C ARG A 153 9.11 -32.57 -10.53
N GLY A 154 8.20 -32.47 -11.51
CA GLY A 154 7.12 -31.50 -11.46
C GLY A 154 5.82 -31.98 -12.08
N THR A 155 5.12 -32.94 -11.45
CA THR A 155 3.69 -33.18 -11.69
C THR A 155 2.83 -32.07 -11.07
N ALA A 156 3.13 -30.81 -11.39
CA ALA A 156 2.33 -29.65 -10.99
C ALA A 156 1.43 -29.23 -12.16
N GLY A 157 0.42 -30.05 -12.45
CA GLY A 157 -0.52 -29.83 -13.56
C GLY A 157 -1.97 -30.23 -13.31
N THR A 158 -2.29 -30.98 -12.25
CA THR A 158 -3.64 -31.53 -12.05
C THR A 158 -4.60 -30.62 -11.30
N TRP A 159 -4.11 -29.81 -10.36
CA TRP A 159 -4.99 -29.07 -9.45
C TRP A 159 -5.40 -27.69 -10.00
N TRP A 160 -4.49 -26.90 -10.59
CA TRP A 160 -4.83 -25.63 -11.25
C TRP A 160 -5.72 -25.85 -12.47
N THR A 161 -5.48 -26.90 -13.26
CA THR A 161 -6.42 -27.30 -14.32
C THR A 161 -7.75 -27.77 -13.74
N GLY A 162 -7.77 -28.36 -12.54
CA GLY A 162 -8.98 -28.65 -11.78
C GLY A 162 -9.73 -27.39 -11.38
N TRP A 163 -9.06 -26.42 -10.77
CA TRP A 163 -9.64 -25.18 -10.27
C TRP A 163 -10.08 -24.26 -11.41
N ALA A 164 -9.26 -24.10 -12.45
CA ALA A 164 -9.61 -23.39 -13.68
C ALA A 164 -10.82 -24.05 -14.38
N ARG A 165 -10.87 -25.39 -14.45
CA ARG A 165 -12.07 -26.09 -14.96
C ARG A 165 -13.29 -25.82 -14.08
N THR A 166 -13.16 -25.77 -12.76
CA THR A 166 -14.27 -25.48 -11.84
C THR A 166 -14.78 -24.04 -12.00
N VAL A 167 -13.90 -23.06 -12.18
CA VAL A 167 -14.26 -21.66 -12.41
C VAL A 167 -14.88 -21.46 -13.81
N VAL A 168 -14.35 -22.12 -14.84
CA VAL A 168 -14.92 -22.08 -16.20
C VAL A 168 -16.26 -22.82 -16.28
N ARG A 169 -16.42 -23.94 -15.56
CA ARG A 169 -17.70 -24.64 -15.42
C ARG A 169 -18.72 -23.81 -14.65
N SER A 170 -18.29 -23.06 -13.64
CA SER A 170 -19.12 -22.09 -12.90
C SER A 170 -19.67 -20.97 -13.81
N ARG A 171 -18.87 -20.45 -14.77
CA ARG A 171 -19.35 -19.46 -15.76
C ARG A 171 -20.34 -20.03 -16.78
N ARG A 172 -20.19 -21.29 -17.22
CA ARG A 172 -21.17 -21.94 -18.12
C ARG A 172 -22.47 -22.32 -17.41
N GLY A 173 -22.42 -22.62 -16.11
CA GLY A 173 -23.62 -22.82 -15.28
C GLY A 173 -24.43 -21.53 -15.08
N HIS A 174 -23.77 -20.37 -14.97
CA HIS A 174 -24.47 -19.10 -14.77
C HIS A 174 -25.19 -18.60 -16.03
N ARG A 175 -24.68 -18.89 -17.24
CA ARG A 175 -25.39 -18.55 -18.50
C ARG A 175 -26.63 -19.41 -18.76
N ARG A 176 -26.68 -20.65 -18.24
CA ARG A 176 -27.88 -21.51 -18.31
C ARG A 176 -28.90 -21.18 -17.21
N HIS A 177 -28.44 -20.80 -16.01
CA HIS A 177 -29.35 -20.46 -14.90
C HIS A 177 -29.97 -19.07 -14.94
N VAL A 178 -29.47 -18.13 -15.75
CA VAL A 178 -30.14 -16.82 -15.92
C VAL A 178 -31.28 -16.89 -16.94
N VAL A 179 -31.25 -17.85 -17.89
CA VAL A 179 -32.33 -18.01 -18.87
C VAL A 179 -33.40 -19.00 -18.40
N ASP A 180 -33.06 -20.06 -17.65
CA ASP A 180 -34.06 -21.04 -17.16
C ASP A 180 -34.70 -20.70 -15.79
N ARG A 181 -34.20 -19.68 -15.07
CA ARG A 181 -34.69 -19.34 -13.72
C ARG A 181 -35.58 -18.10 -13.69
N LEU A 182 -36.30 -17.88 -14.79
CA LEU A 182 -37.55 -17.11 -14.87
C LEU A 182 -38.79 -18.02 -14.88
N GLY A 183 -38.65 -19.31 -14.51
CA GLY A 183 -39.77 -20.21 -14.21
C GLY A 183 -40.20 -20.15 -12.72
N PRO A 184 -41.50 -20.27 -12.40
CA PRO A 184 -42.12 -19.74 -11.17
C PRO A 184 -41.99 -20.59 -9.89
N HIS A 185 -40.97 -21.46 -9.76
CA HIS A 185 -40.85 -22.33 -8.58
C HIS A 185 -39.50 -22.17 -7.86
N GLY A 186 -39.45 -21.15 -7.01
CA GLY A 186 -38.37 -20.91 -6.06
C GLY A 186 -38.29 -22.01 -4.99
N ARG A 187 -37.21 -22.79 -4.99
CA ARG A 187 -36.85 -23.64 -3.86
C ARG A 187 -35.89 -22.91 -2.93
N ALA A 188 -36.38 -22.67 -1.71
CA ALA A 188 -35.69 -22.02 -0.61
C ALA A 188 -34.40 -22.76 -0.22
N VAL A 189 -33.32 -22.01 -0.04
CA VAL A 189 -32.07 -22.51 0.56
C VAL A 189 -32.28 -22.61 2.07
N PRO A 190 -32.10 -23.78 2.71
CA PRO A 190 -32.45 -23.98 4.11
C PRO A 190 -31.57 -23.15 5.08
N PRO A 191 -32.17 -22.62 6.17
CA PRO A 191 -31.53 -21.65 7.08
C PRO A 191 -30.35 -22.21 7.88
N ALA A 192 -30.27 -23.53 8.05
CA ALA A 192 -29.21 -24.19 8.84
C ALA A 192 -27.79 -24.02 8.23
N ARG A 193 -27.69 -23.89 6.90
CA ARG A 193 -26.40 -23.69 6.21
C ARG A 193 -25.88 -22.24 6.36
N ARG A 194 -26.79 -21.27 6.52
CA ARG A 194 -26.46 -19.85 6.77
C ARG A 194 -25.93 -19.62 8.19
N ALA A 195 -26.37 -20.42 9.17
CA ALA A 195 -25.93 -20.31 10.57
C ALA A 195 -24.47 -20.81 10.77
N ARG A 196 -24.06 -21.89 10.09
CA ARG A 196 -22.69 -22.43 10.21
C ARG A 196 -21.61 -21.55 9.56
N LEU A 197 -21.92 -20.85 8.46
CA LEU A 197 -21.00 -19.85 7.88
C LEU A 197 -20.85 -18.60 8.77
N ARG A 198 -21.91 -18.17 9.46
CA ARG A 198 -21.89 -17.02 10.37
C ARG A 198 -21.10 -17.26 11.67
N ARG A 199 -20.83 -18.51 12.05
CA ARG A 199 -20.06 -18.85 13.26
C ARG A 199 -18.55 -19.00 12.98
N ARG A 200 -18.16 -19.37 11.76
CA ARG A 200 -16.74 -19.42 11.34
C ARG A 200 -16.13 -18.03 11.04
N ALA A 201 -16.94 -17.06 10.64
CA ALA A 201 -16.47 -15.68 10.41
C ALA A 201 -16.21 -14.88 11.70
N ARG A 202 -16.73 -15.31 12.86
CA ARG A 202 -16.62 -14.57 14.13
C ARG A 202 -15.32 -14.82 14.91
N GLY A 203 -14.52 -15.83 14.52
CA GLY A 203 -13.35 -16.26 15.31
C GLY A 203 -12.02 -15.59 14.95
N ALA A 204 -11.98 -14.66 13.99
CA ALA A 204 -10.72 -14.14 13.45
C ALA A 204 -10.58 -12.60 13.48
N VAL A 205 -11.49 -11.88 14.13
CA VAL A 205 -11.47 -10.41 14.18
C VAL A 205 -11.38 -9.96 15.63
N GLY A 206 -10.22 -10.21 16.22
CA GLY A 206 -9.85 -9.76 17.55
C GLY A 206 -8.54 -8.97 17.46
N GLY A 207 -8.64 -7.73 17.00
CA GLY A 207 -7.52 -6.80 16.87
C GLY A 207 -8.08 -5.43 16.51
N ARG A 208 -8.47 -4.67 17.53
CA ARG A 208 -8.95 -3.30 17.38
C ARG A 208 -7.75 -2.43 17.03
N ALA A 209 -7.57 -2.14 15.75
CA ALA A 209 -6.63 -1.13 15.31
C ALA A 209 -7.43 0.01 14.68
N ARG A 210 -7.46 1.14 15.39
CA ARG A 210 -8.00 2.41 14.89
C ARG A 210 -6.96 2.98 13.94
N HIS A 211 -6.94 2.52 12.71
CA HIS A 211 -6.01 3.05 11.72
C HIS A 211 -6.57 4.36 11.15
N GLN A 212 -6.24 5.46 11.82
CA GLN A 212 -6.12 6.74 11.14
C GLN A 212 -4.73 6.79 10.48
N PRO A 213 -4.59 7.38 9.28
CA PRO A 213 -3.29 7.53 8.61
C PRO A 213 -2.36 8.54 9.30
N ALA A 214 -2.72 9.02 10.49
CA ALA A 214 -1.90 9.89 11.29
C ALA A 214 -1.19 9.08 12.40
N ARG A 215 -0.04 9.59 12.88
CA ARG A 215 0.71 9.06 14.02
C ARG A 215 -0.20 8.42 15.07
N ALA A 216 0.11 7.17 15.43
CA ALA A 216 -0.54 6.48 16.53
C ALA A 216 -0.43 7.34 17.79
N ALA A 217 -1.56 7.72 18.37
CA ALA A 217 -1.56 8.37 19.68
C ALA A 217 -1.13 7.35 20.74
N SER A 218 -0.72 7.83 21.91
CA SER A 218 -0.42 6.94 23.04
C SER A 218 -1.59 5.99 23.37
N ALA A 219 -2.82 6.42 23.11
CA ALA A 219 -4.04 5.63 23.23
C ALA A 219 -4.17 4.47 22.22
N ASP A 220 -3.42 4.51 21.11
CA ASP A 220 -3.39 3.47 20.09
C ASP A 220 -2.25 2.45 20.31
N LEU A 221 -1.35 2.73 21.27
CA LEU A 221 -0.25 1.85 21.66
C LEU A 221 -0.70 0.84 22.73
N ALA A 222 0.25 0.12 23.33
CA ALA A 222 -0.05 -0.89 24.34
C ALA A 222 -0.87 -0.30 25.51
N ALA A 223 -2.06 -0.86 25.72
CA ALA A 223 -2.99 -0.43 26.77
C ALA A 223 -2.68 -1.04 28.16
N SER A 224 -1.53 -1.69 28.31
CA SER A 224 -1.10 -2.33 29.55
C SER A 224 0.43 -2.48 29.60
N GLY A 225 0.96 -2.74 30.80
CA GLY A 225 2.39 -2.88 31.06
C GLY A 225 3.04 -1.62 31.65
N PRO A 226 4.33 -1.70 32.01
CA PRO A 226 5.03 -0.64 32.78
C PRO A 226 4.98 0.75 32.12
N GLY A 227 5.06 0.80 30.78
CA GLY A 227 4.97 2.06 30.03
C GLY A 227 3.59 2.71 30.08
N HIS A 228 2.51 1.91 30.04
CA HIS A 228 1.15 2.44 30.16
C HIS A 228 0.89 2.96 31.57
N THR A 229 1.31 2.23 32.60
CA THR A 229 1.19 2.67 34.00
C THR A 229 1.98 3.94 34.27
N GLY A 230 3.19 4.07 33.70
CA GLY A 230 3.99 5.30 33.81
C GLY A 230 3.32 6.49 33.13
N LEU A 231 2.76 6.31 31.94
CA LEU A 231 2.01 7.36 31.24
C LEU A 231 0.77 7.80 32.02
N VAL A 232 -0.02 6.87 32.55
CA VAL A 232 -1.20 7.18 33.37
C VAL A 232 -0.77 7.93 34.63
N ALA A 233 0.28 7.48 35.33
CA ALA A 233 0.79 8.17 36.51
C ALA A 233 1.25 9.61 36.21
N LEU A 234 1.91 9.85 35.07
CA LEU A 234 2.30 11.20 34.63
C LEU A 234 1.08 12.08 34.34
N ARG A 235 0.07 11.52 33.66
CA ARG A 235 -1.18 12.22 33.34
C ARG A 235 -1.97 12.58 34.60
N ASP A 236 -2.07 11.64 35.54
CA ASP A 236 -2.71 11.84 36.84
C ASP A 236 -1.94 12.87 37.68
N GLY A 237 -0.62 12.95 37.50
CA GLY A 237 0.26 13.98 38.06
C GLY A 237 0.17 15.34 37.37
N GLY A 238 -0.71 15.53 36.39
CA GLY A 238 -0.94 16.80 35.70
C GLY A 238 0.01 17.08 34.52
N VAL A 239 0.81 16.11 34.08
CA VAL A 239 1.65 16.26 32.89
C VAL A 239 0.77 16.15 31.63
N PRO A 240 0.78 17.15 30.74
CA PRO A 240 -0.03 17.13 29.52
C PRO A 240 0.41 15.99 28.59
N ALA A 241 -0.56 15.33 27.96
CA ALA A 241 -0.29 14.24 27.02
C ALA A 241 0.48 14.74 25.79
N GLY A 242 0.24 16.00 25.39
CA GLY A 242 0.91 16.61 24.25
C GLY A 242 2.41 16.84 24.42
N LEU A 243 3.00 16.61 25.61
CA LEU A 243 4.46 16.61 25.80
C LEU A 243 5.18 15.62 24.87
N LEU A 244 4.54 14.49 24.55
CA LEU A 244 5.07 13.49 23.61
C LEU A 244 5.13 13.98 22.17
N THR A 245 4.41 15.07 21.88
CA THR A 245 4.29 15.67 20.55
C THR A 245 4.53 17.18 20.62
N ALA A 246 5.44 17.61 21.48
CA ALA A 246 5.89 18.99 21.50
C ALA A 246 6.49 19.36 20.12
N PHE A 247 6.37 20.62 19.76
CA PHE A 247 6.84 21.13 18.48
C PHE A 247 7.53 22.47 18.67
N ASP A 248 8.40 22.80 17.72
CA ASP A 248 9.30 23.93 17.84
C ASP A 248 8.87 25.08 16.94
N VAL A 249 8.96 26.30 17.46
CA VAL A 249 8.67 27.52 16.73
C VAL A 249 9.96 28.33 16.58
N PHE A 250 10.40 28.51 15.34
CA PHE A 250 11.58 29.28 15.00
C PHE A 250 11.23 30.77 14.89
N VAL A 251 11.94 31.57 15.66
CA VAL A 251 11.82 33.03 15.73
C VAL A 251 13.06 33.65 15.07
N PRO A 252 12.91 34.40 13.97
CA PRO A 252 14.05 35.03 13.29
C PRO A 252 14.68 36.13 14.13
N PRO A 253 15.95 36.49 13.84
CA PRO A 253 16.62 37.60 14.52
C PRO A 253 15.87 38.91 14.26
N GLY A 254 15.70 39.73 15.30
CA GLY A 254 14.92 40.97 15.25
C GLY A 254 13.54 40.87 15.90
N THR A 255 13.02 39.65 16.10
CA THR A 255 11.77 39.42 16.84
C THR A 255 12.07 38.91 18.25
N SER A 256 11.40 39.44 19.28
CA SER A 256 11.61 39.03 20.67
C SER A 256 11.08 37.61 20.93
N PRO A 257 11.94 36.62 21.27
CA PRO A 257 11.50 35.25 21.53
C PRO A 257 10.58 35.15 22.75
N ALA A 258 10.80 36.02 23.75
CA ALA A 258 9.97 36.08 24.95
C ALA A 258 8.56 36.60 24.64
N ALA A 259 8.43 37.57 23.74
CA ALA A 259 7.13 38.06 23.29
C ALA A 259 6.37 36.97 22.52
N VAL A 260 7.05 36.28 21.60
CA VAL A 260 6.45 35.16 20.86
C VAL A 260 6.02 34.04 21.81
N ALA A 261 6.87 33.65 22.76
CA ALA A 261 6.51 32.64 23.76
C ALA A 261 5.29 33.06 24.60
N ALA A 262 5.18 34.33 24.99
CA ALA A 262 4.02 34.84 25.73
C ALA A 262 2.73 34.81 24.89
N THR A 263 2.80 35.19 23.61
CA THR A 263 1.66 35.08 22.67
C THR A 263 1.22 33.63 22.52
N LEU A 264 2.16 32.71 22.32
CA LEU A 264 1.88 31.29 22.12
C LEU A 264 1.35 30.61 23.39
N ALA A 265 1.83 31.01 24.58
CA ALA A 265 1.30 30.54 25.85
C ALA A 265 -0.17 30.94 26.06
N GLY A 266 -0.62 32.03 25.43
CA GLY A 266 -2.02 32.47 25.46
C GLY A 266 -2.94 31.71 24.51
N VAL A 267 -2.40 30.91 23.58
CA VAL A 267 -3.20 30.13 22.64
C VAL A 267 -3.87 28.98 23.40
N ALA A 268 -5.20 28.92 23.37
CA ALA A 268 -5.93 27.88 24.08
C ALA A 268 -5.45 26.47 23.65
N GLY A 269 -5.32 25.53 24.57
CA GLY A 269 -4.80 24.19 24.27
C GLY A 269 -3.27 24.10 24.24
N VAL A 270 -2.53 25.21 24.36
CA VAL A 270 -1.11 25.20 24.71
C VAL A 270 -0.98 25.02 26.22
N ALA A 271 -0.17 24.06 26.65
CA ALA A 271 0.15 23.82 28.05
C ALA A 271 1.36 24.64 28.49
N LEU A 272 2.35 24.77 27.61
CA LEU A 272 3.58 25.49 27.89
C LEU A 272 4.19 25.98 26.57
N ALA A 273 4.75 27.19 26.57
CA ALA A 273 5.55 27.72 25.47
C ALA A 273 6.85 28.32 26.04
N GLY A 274 7.97 27.73 25.68
CA GLY A 274 9.31 28.05 26.19
C GLY A 274 10.00 26.87 26.89
N PRO A 275 11.19 27.07 27.47
CA PRO A 275 12.04 28.25 27.30
C PRO A 275 12.50 28.42 25.84
N ALA A 276 12.86 29.64 25.46
CA ALA A 276 13.44 29.91 24.14
C ALA A 276 14.94 29.59 24.15
N VAL A 277 15.40 28.73 23.25
CA VAL A 277 16.82 28.49 23.03
C VAL A 277 17.31 29.46 21.96
N THR A 278 18.22 30.37 22.32
CA THR A 278 18.76 31.38 21.40
C THR A 278 20.03 30.88 20.72
N GLY A 279 20.19 31.24 19.45
CA GLY A 279 21.36 30.91 18.64
C GLY A 279 21.74 32.07 17.69
N PRO A 280 22.84 31.93 16.93
CA PRO A 280 23.35 33.00 16.06
C PRO A 280 22.37 33.40 14.94
N ASN A 281 21.46 32.50 14.55
CA ASN A 281 20.54 32.70 13.44
C ASN A 281 19.08 32.94 13.88
N GLY A 282 18.80 33.12 15.17
CA GLY A 282 17.44 33.25 15.71
C GLY A 282 17.25 32.51 17.02
N ALA A 283 16.00 32.29 17.41
CA ALA A 283 15.65 31.52 18.61
C ALA A 283 14.62 30.43 18.30
N VAL A 284 14.60 29.39 19.11
CA VAL A 284 13.61 28.31 19.03
C VAL A 284 12.79 28.28 20.31
N VAL A 285 11.48 28.41 20.20
CA VAL A 285 10.52 28.30 21.30
C VAL A 285 9.84 26.95 21.20
N THR A 286 10.04 26.07 22.18
CA THR A 286 9.32 24.80 22.23
C THR A 286 7.91 25.01 22.77
N VAL A 287 6.91 24.51 22.06
CA VAL A 287 5.49 24.57 22.41
C VAL A 287 5.01 23.17 22.76
N VAL A 288 4.43 23.03 23.94
CA VAL A 288 3.83 21.79 24.44
C VAL A 288 2.31 21.95 24.39
N PRO A 289 1.60 21.20 23.53
CA PRO A 289 0.14 21.18 23.55
C PRO A 289 -0.39 20.37 24.74
N GLN A 290 -1.64 20.62 25.13
CA GLN A 290 -2.36 19.83 26.13
C GLN A 290 -2.62 18.41 25.62
N ASP A 291 -3.11 18.31 24.39
CA ASP A 291 -3.43 17.07 23.70
C ASP A 291 -2.33 16.69 22.70
N GLU A 292 -2.19 15.39 22.46
CA GLU A 292 -1.25 14.88 21.46
C GLU A 292 -1.63 15.32 20.04
N GLY A 293 -0.65 15.76 19.24
CA GLY A 293 -0.84 16.19 17.86
C GLY A 293 -1.41 15.12 16.91
N GLY A 294 -1.38 13.84 17.32
CA GLY A 294 -2.06 12.75 16.62
C GLY A 294 -3.59 12.74 16.79
N THR A 295 -4.13 13.53 17.72
CA THR A 295 -5.57 13.60 18.04
C THR A 295 -6.22 14.82 17.38
N ALA A 296 -7.54 14.78 17.16
CA ALA A 296 -8.28 15.94 16.63
C ALA A 296 -8.08 17.24 17.45
N PRO A 297 -8.18 17.25 18.80
CA PRO A 297 -7.95 18.46 19.58
C PRO A 297 -6.48 18.94 19.55
N GLY A 298 -5.51 18.03 19.48
CA GLY A 298 -4.10 18.39 19.31
C GLY A 298 -3.83 19.07 17.97
N ARG A 299 -4.42 18.58 16.87
CA ARG A 299 -4.31 19.23 15.55
C ARG A 299 -4.88 20.64 15.54
N ALA A 300 -6.07 20.82 16.10
CA ALA A 300 -6.71 22.13 16.22
C ALA A 300 -5.87 23.11 17.08
N THR A 301 -5.05 22.61 18.00
CA THR A 301 -4.09 23.44 18.76
C THR A 301 -2.93 23.89 17.88
N VAL A 302 -2.37 23.00 17.07
CA VAL A 302 -1.30 23.35 16.12
C VAL A 302 -1.79 24.36 15.07
N GLU A 303 -2.99 24.17 14.51
CA GLU A 303 -3.62 25.13 13.58
C GLU A 303 -3.77 26.52 14.21
N ARG A 304 -4.26 26.61 15.45
CA ARG A 304 -4.36 27.90 16.16
C ARG A 304 -3.01 28.54 16.47
N VAL A 305 -1.97 27.73 16.69
CA VAL A 305 -0.61 28.24 16.86
C VAL A 305 -0.04 28.76 15.55
N LEU A 306 -0.32 28.10 14.42
CA LEU A 306 0.01 28.60 13.09
C LEU A 306 -0.68 29.94 12.80
N ASP A 307 -1.98 30.05 13.11
CA ASP A 307 -2.75 31.28 12.90
C ASP A 307 -2.32 32.44 13.83
N ALA A 308 -1.84 32.12 15.03
CA ALA A 308 -1.39 33.10 16.02
C ALA A 308 0.10 33.49 15.87
N ALA A 309 0.86 32.78 15.04
CA ALA A 309 2.28 33.05 14.83
C ALA A 309 2.47 34.36 14.04
N PRO A 310 3.31 35.29 14.52
CA PRO A 310 3.62 36.52 13.78
C PRO A 310 4.28 36.26 12.42
N ASP A 311 4.14 37.20 11.48
CA ASP A 311 4.78 37.11 10.17
C ASP A 311 6.30 36.89 10.29
N GLY A 312 6.82 35.91 9.54
CA GLY A 312 8.23 35.53 9.54
C GLY A 312 8.62 34.54 10.66
N VAL A 313 7.72 34.22 11.60
CA VAL A 313 7.89 33.13 12.56
C VAL A 313 7.51 31.81 11.88
N LEU A 314 8.38 30.81 11.96
CA LEU A 314 8.17 29.51 11.32
C LEU A 314 7.81 28.47 12.38
N VAL A 315 6.61 27.90 12.30
CA VAL A 315 6.22 26.78 13.15
C VAL A 315 6.74 25.49 12.50
N GLY A 316 7.69 24.85 13.15
CA GLY A 316 8.25 23.57 12.74
C GLY A 316 7.70 22.41 13.58
N GLY A 317 8.43 21.31 13.55
CA GLY A 317 8.12 20.12 14.32
C GLY A 317 7.31 19.08 13.56
N ASN A 318 7.30 17.87 14.11
CA ASN A 318 6.84 16.69 13.40
C ASN A 318 5.33 16.70 13.14
N VAL A 319 4.54 17.31 14.03
CA VAL A 319 3.08 17.39 13.90
C VAL A 319 2.72 18.33 12.75
N THR A 320 3.34 19.51 12.69
CA THR A 320 3.17 20.50 11.62
C THR A 320 3.57 19.92 10.27
N GLN A 321 4.75 19.30 10.18
CA GLN A 321 5.20 18.59 8.99
C GLN A 321 4.20 17.52 8.53
N GLN A 322 3.60 16.79 9.47
CA GLN A 322 2.63 15.75 9.14
C GLN A 322 1.30 16.32 8.62
N LEU A 323 0.82 17.44 9.19
CA LEU A 323 -0.38 18.13 8.72
C LEU A 323 -0.19 18.69 7.31
N GLU A 324 0.90 19.44 7.11
CA GLU A 324 1.27 19.96 5.80
C GLU A 324 1.44 18.85 4.77
N TYR A 325 2.03 17.71 5.16
CA TYR A 325 2.17 16.55 4.30
C TYR A 325 0.81 15.95 3.91
N LEU A 326 -0.13 15.84 4.86
CA LEU A 326 -1.48 15.35 4.59
C LEU A 326 -2.21 16.29 3.64
N ASP A 327 -2.18 17.59 3.90
CA ASP A 327 -2.84 18.60 3.06
C ASP A 327 -2.25 18.63 1.65
N ALA A 328 -0.92 18.64 1.53
CA ALA A 328 -0.23 18.54 0.25
C ALA A 328 -0.61 17.25 -0.49
N THR A 329 -0.71 16.12 0.23
CA THR A 329 -1.12 14.83 -0.35
C THR A 329 -2.55 14.89 -0.89
N TYR A 330 -3.51 15.39 -0.12
CA TYR A 330 -4.91 15.46 -0.56
C TYR A 330 -5.14 16.49 -1.66
N ALA A 331 -4.47 17.64 -1.59
CA ALA A 331 -4.51 18.65 -2.65
C ALA A 331 -3.94 18.11 -3.97
N THR A 332 -2.87 17.31 -3.90
CA THR A 332 -2.23 16.73 -5.10
C THR A 332 -2.92 15.46 -5.58
N PHE A 333 -3.71 14.78 -4.75
CA PHE A 333 -4.31 13.48 -5.06
C PHE A 333 -5.05 13.40 -6.42
N PRO A 334 -5.86 14.40 -6.83
CA PRO A 334 -6.48 14.39 -8.15
C PRO A 334 -5.47 14.40 -9.29
N LEU A 335 -4.37 15.14 -9.13
CA LEU A 335 -3.28 15.21 -10.10
C LEU A 335 -2.52 13.88 -10.18
N VAL A 336 -2.26 13.21 -9.03
CA VAL A 336 -1.69 11.86 -9.00
C VAL A 336 -2.56 10.90 -9.82
N LEU A 337 -3.87 10.89 -9.56
CA LEU A 337 -4.81 9.98 -10.21
C LEU A 337 -4.89 10.26 -11.72
N ALA A 338 -4.95 11.54 -12.11
CA ALA A 338 -4.99 11.95 -13.50
C ALA A 338 -3.70 11.56 -14.24
N LEU A 339 -2.54 11.84 -13.64
CA LEU A 339 -1.24 11.59 -14.25
C LEU A 339 -0.94 10.09 -14.39
N VAL A 340 -1.10 9.32 -13.29
CA VAL A 340 -0.93 7.85 -13.34
C VAL A 340 -1.96 7.22 -14.26
N GLY A 341 -3.21 7.68 -14.23
CA GLY A 341 -4.26 7.23 -15.13
C GLY A 341 -3.93 7.48 -16.60
N LEU A 342 -3.45 8.69 -16.93
CA LEU A 342 -3.04 9.06 -18.28
C LEU A 342 -1.85 8.23 -18.76
N VAL A 343 -0.79 8.11 -17.96
CA VAL A 343 0.39 7.33 -18.34
C VAL A 343 0.05 5.85 -18.51
N THR A 344 -0.75 5.30 -17.61
CA THR A 344 -1.25 3.92 -17.73
C THR A 344 -2.09 3.77 -19.00
N LEU A 345 -2.99 4.71 -19.29
CA LEU A 345 -3.82 4.70 -20.47
C LEU A 345 -2.98 4.72 -21.76
N VAL A 346 -2.01 5.63 -21.86
CA VAL A 346 -1.12 5.76 -23.02
C VAL A 346 -0.32 4.46 -23.20
N THR A 347 0.26 3.95 -22.13
CA THR A 347 1.02 2.70 -22.12
C THR A 347 0.18 1.51 -22.60
N LEU A 348 -1.04 1.36 -22.07
CA LEU A 348 -1.96 0.30 -22.48
C LEU A 348 -2.49 0.51 -23.90
N ALA A 349 -2.70 1.74 -24.33
CA ALA A 349 -3.13 2.05 -25.69
C ALA A 349 -2.06 1.63 -26.71
N ILE A 350 -0.78 1.87 -26.38
CA ILE A 350 0.37 1.38 -27.16
C ILE A 350 0.41 -0.16 -27.12
N ALA A 351 0.19 -0.77 -25.95
CA ALA A 351 0.16 -2.23 -25.77
C ALA A 351 -0.85 -2.92 -26.69
N PHE A 352 -2.09 -2.44 -26.63
CA PHE A 352 -3.23 -3.06 -27.31
C PHE A 352 -3.44 -2.53 -28.73
N ARG A 353 -2.66 -1.52 -29.13
CA ARG A 353 -2.85 -0.74 -30.36
C ARG A 353 -4.30 -0.26 -30.51
N SER A 354 -4.98 -0.01 -29.39
CA SER A 354 -6.39 0.37 -29.35
C SER A 354 -6.69 1.19 -28.10
N PRO A 355 -7.05 2.49 -28.26
CA PRO A 355 -7.36 3.34 -27.12
C PRO A 355 -8.63 2.87 -26.40
N LEU A 356 -9.64 2.37 -27.13
CA LEU A 356 -10.89 1.90 -26.53
C LEU A 356 -10.69 0.69 -25.61
N LEU A 357 -9.83 -0.26 -26.01
CA LEU A 357 -9.48 -1.40 -25.16
C LEU A 357 -8.72 -0.96 -23.91
N ALA A 358 -7.80 0.00 -24.06
CA ALA A 358 -7.06 0.57 -22.94
C ALA A 358 -7.97 1.30 -21.94
N VAL A 359 -8.88 2.17 -22.41
CA VAL A 359 -9.86 2.85 -21.56
C VAL A 359 -10.71 1.83 -20.80
N LYS A 360 -11.25 0.82 -21.50
CA LYS A 360 -12.04 -0.23 -20.87
C LYS A 360 -11.25 -0.97 -19.79
N ALA A 361 -9.99 -1.30 -20.05
CA ALA A 361 -9.13 -1.98 -19.08
C ALA A 361 -8.87 -1.11 -17.83
N VAL A 362 -8.55 0.17 -18.03
CA VAL A 362 -8.34 1.12 -16.92
C VAL A 362 -9.60 1.29 -16.08
N LEU A 363 -10.77 1.46 -16.70
CA LEU A 363 -12.04 1.61 -15.98
C LEU A 363 -12.38 0.38 -15.14
N VAL A 364 -12.18 -0.83 -15.68
CA VAL A 364 -12.41 -2.08 -14.92
C VAL A 364 -11.43 -2.19 -13.75
N ASN A 365 -10.17 -1.80 -13.95
CA ASN A 365 -9.18 -1.82 -12.88
C ASN A 365 -9.50 -0.81 -11.77
N LEU A 366 -9.89 0.42 -12.14
CA LEU A 366 -10.33 1.45 -11.19
C LEU A 366 -11.58 1.03 -10.42
N LEU A 367 -12.55 0.38 -11.08
CA LEU A 367 -13.74 -0.15 -10.41
C LEU A 367 -13.37 -1.24 -9.40
N SER A 368 -12.44 -2.12 -9.76
CA SER A 368 -11.92 -3.16 -8.86
C SER A 368 -11.20 -2.55 -7.66
N LEU A 369 -10.32 -1.57 -7.89
CA LEU A 369 -9.61 -0.87 -6.82
C LEU A 369 -10.58 -0.13 -5.91
N GLY A 370 -11.56 0.58 -6.47
CA GLY A 370 -12.62 1.25 -5.73
C GLY A 370 -13.45 0.30 -4.89
N ALA A 371 -13.77 -0.90 -5.40
CA ALA A 371 -14.48 -1.92 -4.62
C ALA A 371 -13.64 -2.44 -3.44
N VAL A 372 -12.33 -2.65 -3.64
CA VAL A 372 -11.41 -3.09 -2.58
C VAL A 372 -11.23 -1.99 -1.52
N LEU A 373 -10.97 -0.75 -1.93
CA LEU A 373 -10.82 0.38 -1.02
C LEU A 373 -12.12 0.67 -0.27
N GLY A 374 -13.27 0.58 -0.94
CA GLY A 374 -14.58 0.73 -0.30
C GLY A 374 -14.86 -0.38 0.71
N ALA A 375 -14.47 -1.62 0.42
CA ALA A 375 -14.57 -2.72 1.37
C ALA A 375 -13.62 -2.54 2.57
N TRP A 376 -12.40 -2.07 2.33
CA TRP A 376 -11.42 -1.77 3.37
C TRP A 376 -11.91 -0.64 4.27
N TRP A 377 -12.39 0.47 3.69
CA TRP A 377 -12.97 1.59 4.42
C TRP A 377 -14.17 1.13 5.26
N CYS A 378 -15.12 0.42 4.67
CA CYS A 378 -16.30 -0.08 5.40
C CYS A 378 -15.93 -0.98 6.59
N CYS A 379 -14.90 -1.80 6.47
CA CYS A 379 -14.43 -2.67 7.55
C CYS A 379 -13.56 -1.93 8.58
N GLY A 380 -12.80 -0.93 8.15
CA GLY A 380 -11.87 -0.17 9.00
C GLY A 380 -12.51 0.99 9.77
N SER A 381 -13.50 1.67 9.20
CA SER A 381 -14.22 2.79 9.83
C SER A 381 -15.34 2.34 10.78
N GLY A 382 -15.62 1.03 10.84
CA GLY A 382 -16.81 0.45 11.45
C GLY A 382 -16.68 0.03 12.90
N GLY A 383 -16.66 1.00 13.82
CA GLY A 383 -17.19 0.83 15.18
C GLY A 383 -18.72 0.78 15.20
N GLY A 384 -19.34 -0.07 14.37
CA GLY A 384 -20.79 -0.15 14.21
C GLY A 384 -21.20 -1.29 13.28
N ALA A 385 -22.05 -2.19 13.80
CA ALA A 385 -22.44 -3.48 13.24
C ALA A 385 -22.69 -3.53 11.70
N PRO A 386 -22.42 -4.69 11.05
CA PRO A 386 -22.53 -4.91 9.60
C PRO A 386 -23.98 -4.94 9.05
N ARG A 387 -24.96 -4.40 9.78
CA ARG A 387 -26.38 -4.50 9.44
C ARG A 387 -26.85 -3.49 8.38
N ARG A 388 -26.13 -2.38 8.17
CA ARG A 388 -26.63 -1.29 7.30
C ARG A 388 -26.38 -1.50 5.80
N CYS A 389 -25.44 -2.35 5.40
CA CYS A 389 -25.07 -2.48 3.98
C CYS A 389 -25.97 -3.41 3.14
N TRP A 390 -26.86 -4.19 3.76
CA TRP A 390 -27.68 -5.20 3.05
C TRP A 390 -29.18 -5.06 3.28
N ALA A 391 -29.63 -3.95 3.88
CA ALA A 391 -31.03 -3.72 4.21
C ALA A 391 -31.62 -2.55 3.39
N SER A 392 -31.46 -2.59 2.07
CA SER A 392 -32.35 -1.87 1.15
C SER A 392 -33.32 -2.88 0.54
N GLY A 393 -34.33 -3.24 1.33
CA GLY A 393 -35.51 -4.00 0.90
C GLY A 393 -36.71 -3.47 1.69
N PRO A 394 -37.92 -3.37 1.11
CA PRO A 394 -38.98 -2.53 1.63
C PRO A 394 -39.44 -3.03 3.00
N THR A 395 -39.45 -2.15 3.99
CA THR A 395 -39.96 -2.42 5.34
C THR A 395 -41.47 -2.61 5.30
N ALA A 396 -41.94 -3.86 5.37
CA ALA A 396 -43.29 -4.15 5.81
C ALA A 396 -43.37 -3.93 7.33
N ARG A 397 -44.18 -2.96 7.75
CA ARG A 397 -44.61 -2.79 9.15
C ARG A 397 -45.47 -3.99 9.51
N SER A 398 -45.19 -4.64 10.63
CA SER A 398 -46.20 -5.44 11.33
C SER A 398 -46.21 -5.07 12.81
N ALA A 399 -47.43 -4.81 13.26
CA ALA A 399 -47.85 -4.28 14.54
C ALA A 399 -47.33 -5.05 15.76
N ARG A 400 -47.19 -4.31 16.86
CA ARG A 400 -47.17 -4.84 18.22
C ARG A 400 -48.50 -5.51 18.52
N SER A 401 -48.46 -6.70 19.11
CA SER A 401 -49.52 -7.18 20.00
C SER A 401 -48.88 -7.69 21.29
N SER A 402 -49.37 -7.13 22.39
CA SER A 402 -49.29 -7.53 23.79
C SER A 402 -49.10 -9.03 24.04
N ARG A 403 -48.18 -9.38 24.96
CA ARG A 403 -48.50 -9.82 26.33
C ARG A 403 -47.26 -9.76 27.21
#